data_AF-A0A1V0DJ91-F1
#
_entry.id   AF-A0A1V0DJ91-F1
#
_cell.length_a   1.000
_cell.length_b   1.000
_cell.length_c   1.000
_cell.angle_alpha   90.00
_cell.angle_beta   90.00
_cell.angle_gamma   90.00
#
_symmetry.space_group_name_H-M   'P 1'
#
loop_
_entity.id
_entity.type
_entity.pdbx_description
1 polymer ?
#
loop_
_entity_poly.entity_id
_entity_poly.type
_entity_poly.pdbx_seq_one_letter_code
_entity_poly.pdbx_strand_id
1 'polypeptide(L)'
;MPAGNPEAPEPTKKEQILSLYAAGVHDVEGLAQLTDARPGYVAEVLREEGIDVNYYDLYTSTQHPMNAYSRYFAGRLGFKDEATARRSVAYIDRLHQQFARTGDRAGQHHAQVMALTMFNRARWTGKHREAEVFRQWLLHHLPPQGEE
;
A
#
# COMPACT_ATOMS: atom_id res chain seq x y z
N MET A 1 39.21 -39.19 -15.81
CA MET A 1 38.70 -37.98 -15.15
C MET A 1 37.61 -37.40 -16.06
N PRO A 2 36.31 -37.50 -15.74
CA PRO A 2 35.31 -36.78 -16.51
C PRO A 2 35.34 -35.30 -16.12
N ALA A 3 35.38 -34.43 -17.12
CA ALA A 3 35.31 -32.98 -16.97
C ALA A 3 33.97 -32.57 -16.34
N GLY A 4 34.03 -31.71 -15.32
CA GLY A 4 32.86 -31.13 -14.69
C GLY A 4 32.07 -30.30 -15.71
N ASN A 5 30.77 -30.58 -15.79
CA ASN A 5 29.80 -29.80 -16.55
C ASN A 5 29.75 -28.39 -15.95
N PRO A 6 29.80 -27.29 -16.72
CA PRO A 6 29.57 -25.96 -16.16
C PRO A 6 28.11 -25.90 -15.69
N GLU A 7 27.90 -25.77 -14.38
CA GLU A 7 26.58 -25.49 -13.80
C GLU A 7 26.00 -24.26 -14.51
N ALA A 8 24.80 -24.42 -15.08
CA ALA A 8 24.08 -23.30 -15.66
C ALA A 8 23.91 -22.20 -14.60
N PRO A 9 23.99 -20.91 -14.98
CA PRO A 9 23.82 -19.81 -14.04
C PRO A 9 22.49 -19.95 -13.31
N GLU A 10 22.49 -19.70 -12.00
CA GLU A 10 21.26 -19.76 -11.21
C GLU A 10 20.20 -18.83 -11.82
N PRO A 11 18.95 -19.32 -12.00
CA PRO A 11 17.89 -18.52 -12.60
C PRO A 11 17.66 -17.27 -11.75
N THR A 12 17.54 -16.12 -12.42
CA THR A 12 17.25 -14.85 -11.77
C THR A 12 15.89 -14.88 -11.09
N LYS A 13 15.65 -14.01 -10.10
CA LYS A 13 14.33 -13.91 -9.45
C LYS A 13 13.21 -13.66 -10.46
N LYS A 14 13.45 -12.86 -11.52
CA LYS A 14 12.50 -12.65 -12.61
C LYS A 14 12.15 -13.96 -13.31
N GLU A 15 13.14 -14.75 -13.71
CA GLU A 15 12.92 -16.05 -14.38
C GLU A 15 12.20 -17.06 -13.47
N GLN A 16 12.54 -17.08 -12.18
CA GLN A 16 11.86 -17.92 -11.19
C GLN A 16 10.37 -17.55 -11.06
N ILE A 17 10.06 -16.24 -10.96
CA ILE A 17 8.68 -15.73 -10.88
C ILE A 17 7.87 -16.16 -12.11
N LEU A 18 8.41 -15.95 -13.32
CA LEU A 18 7.73 -16.29 -14.57
C LEU A 18 7.54 -17.80 -14.74
N SER A 19 8.52 -18.59 -14.31
CA SER A 19 8.45 -20.05 -14.36
C SER A 19 7.37 -20.59 -13.43
N LEU A 20 7.27 -20.06 -12.21
CA LEU A 20 6.21 -20.44 -11.26
C LEU A 20 4.82 -19.98 -11.73
N TYR A 21 4.73 -18.81 -12.36
CA TYR A 21 3.49 -18.35 -12.97
C TYR A 21 3.04 -19.28 -14.11
N ALA A 22 3.97 -19.67 -15.00
CA ALA A 22 3.71 -20.63 -16.06
C ALA A 22 3.35 -22.03 -15.52
N ALA A 23 3.87 -22.40 -14.35
CA ALA A 23 3.53 -23.63 -13.64
C ALA A 23 2.17 -23.59 -12.90
N GLY A 24 1.46 -22.45 -12.93
CA GLY A 24 0.10 -22.30 -12.42
C GLY A 24 -0.04 -21.57 -11.09
N VAL A 25 1.03 -21.00 -10.53
CA VAL A 25 0.96 -20.14 -9.33
C VAL A 25 0.61 -18.72 -9.78
N HIS A 26 -0.67 -18.38 -9.77
CA HIS A 26 -1.16 -17.09 -10.27
C HIS A 26 -1.40 -16.05 -9.18
N ASP A 27 -1.19 -16.41 -7.91
CA ASP A 27 -1.30 -15.47 -6.79
C ASP A 27 0.05 -14.82 -6.48
N VAL A 28 0.05 -13.48 -6.37
CA VAL A 28 1.28 -12.70 -6.16
C VAL A 28 1.92 -12.98 -4.80
N GLU A 29 1.13 -13.27 -3.76
CA GLU A 29 1.64 -13.61 -2.43
C GLU A 29 2.35 -14.96 -2.42
N GLY A 30 1.79 -15.99 -3.06
CA GLY A 30 2.40 -17.31 -3.20
C GLY A 30 3.66 -17.28 -4.04
N LEU A 31 3.66 -16.52 -5.14
CA LEU A 31 4.88 -16.27 -5.92
C LEU A 31 5.96 -15.57 -5.09
N ALA A 32 5.60 -14.54 -4.33
CA ALA A 32 6.52 -13.84 -3.44
C ALA A 32 7.13 -14.78 -2.39
N GLN A 33 6.30 -15.64 -1.79
CA GLN A 33 6.74 -16.61 -0.79
C GLN A 33 7.69 -17.66 -1.38
N LEU A 34 7.40 -18.18 -2.57
CA LEU A 34 8.21 -19.23 -3.22
C LEU A 34 9.54 -18.70 -3.79
N THR A 35 9.61 -17.41 -4.11
CA THR A 35 10.80 -16.78 -4.73
C THR A 35 11.61 -15.92 -3.76
N ASP A 36 11.17 -15.85 -2.49
CA ASP A 36 11.71 -14.93 -1.48
C ASP A 36 11.79 -13.49 -2.02
N ALA A 37 10.77 -13.08 -2.77
CA ALA A 37 10.66 -11.76 -3.38
C ALA A 37 9.62 -10.91 -2.63
N ARG A 38 9.70 -9.58 -2.78
CA ARG A 38 8.63 -8.71 -2.30
C ARG A 38 7.43 -8.83 -3.23
N PRO A 39 6.19 -8.93 -2.72
CA PRO A 39 4.99 -8.97 -3.55
C PRO A 39 4.88 -7.83 -4.58
N GLY A 40 5.32 -6.61 -4.21
CA GLY A 40 5.38 -5.48 -5.14
C GLY A 40 6.30 -5.70 -6.34
N TYR A 41 7.46 -6.35 -6.14
CA TYR A 41 8.40 -6.70 -7.20
C TYR A 41 7.84 -7.80 -8.11
N VAL A 42 7.16 -8.79 -7.53
CA VAL A 42 6.46 -9.84 -8.30
C VAL A 42 5.39 -9.22 -9.20
N ALA A 43 4.58 -8.30 -8.65
CA ALA A 43 3.54 -7.63 -9.43
C ALA A 43 4.11 -6.75 -10.55
N GLU A 44 5.24 -6.10 -10.33
CA GLU A 44 5.96 -5.33 -11.36
C GLU A 44 6.47 -6.24 -12.48
N VAL A 45 7.15 -7.35 -12.15
CA VAL A 45 7.63 -8.34 -13.12
C VAL A 45 6.49 -8.89 -13.98
N LEU A 46 5.35 -9.23 -13.39
CA LEU A 46 4.21 -9.77 -14.14
C LEU A 46 3.60 -8.71 -15.07
N ARG A 47 3.51 -7.44 -14.63
CA ARG A 47 3.03 -6.34 -15.48
C ARG A 47 3.96 -6.03 -16.65
N GLU A 48 5.28 -6.12 -16.46
CA GLU A 48 6.25 -5.94 -17.55
C GLU A 48 6.04 -6.96 -18.68
N GLU A 49 5.64 -8.19 -18.33
CA GLU A 49 5.32 -9.25 -19.28
C GLU A 49 3.87 -9.18 -19.82
N GLY A 50 3.15 -8.09 -19.54
CA GLY A 50 1.78 -7.88 -19.99
C GLY A 50 0.72 -8.72 -19.27
N ILE A 51 1.08 -9.33 -18.14
CA ILE A 51 0.15 -10.09 -17.30
C ILE A 51 -0.53 -9.11 -16.33
N ASP A 52 -1.84 -8.93 -16.50
CA ASP A 52 -2.61 -8.07 -15.59
C ASP A 52 -2.80 -8.78 -14.26
N VAL A 53 -2.08 -8.31 -13.25
CA VAL A 53 -2.19 -8.77 -11.86
C VAL A 53 -2.96 -7.76 -11.03
N ASN A 54 -4.05 -8.25 -10.45
CA ASN A 54 -4.88 -7.53 -9.49
C ASN A 54 -4.22 -7.49 -8.08
N TYR A 55 -2.92 -7.18 -8.03
CA TYR A 55 -2.16 -6.97 -6.80
C TYR A 55 -1.93 -5.49 -6.57
N TYR A 56 -2.39 -5.00 -5.42
CA TYR A 56 -2.17 -3.63 -4.98
C TYR A 56 -1.49 -3.66 -3.62
N ASP A 57 -0.25 -3.18 -3.58
CA ASP A 57 0.43 -2.93 -2.32
C ASP A 57 -0.37 -1.86 -1.56
N LEU A 58 -1.04 -2.29 -0.49
CA LEU A 58 -1.86 -1.45 0.39
C LEU A 58 -1.05 -0.29 1.01
N TYR A 59 0.27 -0.39 0.97
CA TYR A 59 1.20 0.58 1.52
C TYR A 59 1.60 1.68 0.53
N THR A 60 1.66 1.40 -0.78
CA THR A 60 2.10 2.37 -1.80
C THR A 60 0.96 2.83 -2.73
N SER A 61 -0.07 2.01 -2.92
CA SER A 61 -1.13 2.21 -3.90
C SER A 61 -2.40 2.80 -3.29
N THR A 62 -2.36 4.09 -2.95
CA THR A 62 -3.57 4.85 -2.56
C THR A 62 -4.42 5.31 -3.76
N GLN A 63 -3.99 5.03 -4.99
CA GLN A 63 -4.70 5.43 -6.22
C GLN A 63 -5.66 4.35 -6.72
N HIS A 64 -5.51 3.10 -6.27
CA HIS A 64 -6.40 2.02 -6.64
C HIS A 64 -7.60 1.97 -5.68
N PRO A 65 -8.82 1.81 -6.20
CA PRO A 65 -10.01 1.84 -5.37
C PRO A 65 -10.11 0.59 -4.51
N MET A 66 -9.94 0.74 -3.19
CA MET A 66 -10.21 -0.33 -2.22
C MET A 66 -11.72 -0.54 -2.06
N ASN A 67 -12.49 0.53 -2.21
CA ASN A 67 -13.95 0.53 -2.13
C ASN A 67 -14.52 1.81 -2.80
N ALA A 68 -15.84 2.00 -2.71
CA ALA A 68 -16.54 3.15 -3.28
C ALA A 68 -16.05 4.52 -2.73
N TYR A 69 -15.36 4.56 -1.59
CA TYR A 69 -14.86 5.79 -0.97
C TYR A 69 -13.49 6.22 -1.46
N SER A 70 -12.69 5.30 -2.01
CA SER A 70 -11.32 5.60 -2.46
C SER A 70 -11.27 6.72 -3.51
N ARG A 71 -12.33 6.84 -4.33
CA ARG A 71 -12.49 7.93 -5.31
C ARG A 71 -12.46 9.33 -4.69
N TYR A 72 -12.86 9.50 -3.43
CA TYR A 72 -12.85 10.81 -2.76
C TYR A 72 -11.43 11.27 -2.40
N PHE A 73 -10.48 10.35 -2.29
CA PHE A 73 -9.12 10.60 -1.81
C PHE A 73 -8.04 10.48 -2.90
N ALA A 74 -8.36 9.82 -4.02
CA ALA A 74 -7.44 9.63 -5.15
C ALA A 74 -6.84 10.97 -5.64
N GLY A 75 -5.51 11.06 -5.60
CA GLY A 75 -4.76 12.25 -6.04
C GLY A 75 -4.91 13.50 -5.15
N ARG A 76 -5.61 13.41 -4.01
CA ARG A 76 -5.88 14.57 -3.13
C ARG A 76 -4.96 14.68 -1.93
N LEU A 77 -4.28 13.59 -1.57
CA LEU A 77 -3.44 13.52 -0.37
C LEU A 77 -1.95 13.54 -0.72
N GLY A 78 -1.15 14.20 0.10
CA GLY A 78 0.30 14.23 -0.03
C GLY A 78 1.02 14.65 1.25
N PHE A 79 2.33 14.43 1.29
CA PHE A 79 3.20 14.77 2.42
C PHE A 79 4.57 15.28 1.93
N LYS A 80 4.60 16.03 0.83
CA LYS A 80 5.86 16.59 0.30
C LYS A 80 6.57 17.46 1.35
N ASP A 81 5.80 18.21 2.12
CA ASP A 81 6.22 19.06 3.23
C ASP A 81 5.11 19.11 4.31
N GLU A 82 5.40 19.69 5.47
CA GLU A 82 4.43 19.85 6.57
C GLU A 82 3.16 20.59 6.15
N ALA A 83 3.28 21.60 5.28
CA ALA A 83 2.12 22.35 4.80
C ALA A 83 1.19 21.47 3.94
N THR A 84 1.76 20.62 3.10
CA THR A 84 1.04 19.64 2.28
C THR A 84 0.39 18.56 3.15
N ALA A 85 1.08 18.09 4.18
CA ALA A 85 0.53 17.16 5.15
C ALA A 85 -0.68 17.77 5.89
N ARG A 86 -0.57 19.02 6.36
CA ARG A 86 -1.67 19.76 7.01
C ARG A 86 -2.88 19.93 6.08
N ARG A 87 -2.65 20.28 4.81
CA ARG A 87 -3.74 20.35 3.80
C ARG A 87 -4.42 19.00 3.60
N SER A 88 -3.65 17.92 3.57
CA SER A 88 -4.18 16.56 3.43
C SER A 88 -5.03 16.17 4.63
N VAL A 89 -4.56 16.43 5.86
CA VAL A 89 -5.33 16.19 7.08
C VAL A 89 -6.61 17.03 7.10
N ALA A 90 -6.56 18.31 6.75
CA ALA A 90 -7.76 19.14 6.67
C ALA A 90 -8.80 18.61 5.66
N TYR A 91 -8.34 18.06 4.54
CA TYR A 91 -9.22 17.42 3.56
C TYR A 91 -9.82 16.11 4.08
N ILE A 92 -9.01 15.27 4.74
CA ILE A 92 -9.48 14.04 5.40
C ILE A 92 -10.53 14.37 6.46
N ASP A 93 -10.25 15.35 7.30
CA ASP A 93 -11.14 15.80 8.39
C ASP A 93 -12.49 16.28 7.85
N ARG A 94 -12.47 17.10 6.79
CA ARG A 94 -13.69 17.54 6.12
C ARG A 94 -14.54 16.37 5.62
N LEU A 95 -13.93 15.39 4.97
CA LEU A 95 -14.65 14.20 4.48
C LEU A 95 -15.17 13.34 5.64
N HIS A 96 -14.35 13.13 6.67
CA HIS A 96 -14.74 12.42 7.88
C HIS A 96 -15.99 13.06 8.53
N GLN A 97 -15.99 14.38 8.71
CA GLN A 97 -17.13 15.12 9.24
C GLN A 97 -18.35 15.05 8.31
N GLN A 98 -18.15 15.09 6.99
CA GLN A 98 -19.24 14.96 6.02
C GLN A 98 -19.93 13.60 6.15
N PHE A 99 -19.15 12.52 6.22
CA PHE A 99 -19.67 11.16 6.42
C PHE A 99 -20.35 11.01 7.77
N ALA A 100 -19.82 11.64 8.83
CA ALA A 100 -20.45 11.65 10.15
C ALA A 100 -21.85 12.30 10.12
N ARG A 101 -22.02 13.43 9.43
CA ARG A 101 -23.32 14.10 9.29
C ARG A 101 -24.37 13.27 8.58
N THR A 102 -23.96 12.39 7.66
CA THR A 102 -24.87 11.49 6.93
C THR A 102 -25.04 10.13 7.62
N GLY A 103 -24.47 9.92 8.81
CA GLY A 103 -24.50 8.64 9.51
C GLY A 103 -23.66 7.54 8.83
N ASP A 104 -22.80 7.92 7.89
CA ASP A 104 -21.99 6.99 7.12
C ASP A 104 -20.74 6.59 7.91
N ARG A 105 -20.82 5.45 8.60
CA ARG A 105 -19.71 4.89 9.38
C ARG A 105 -18.61 4.31 8.49
N ALA A 106 -18.96 3.74 7.35
CA ALA A 106 -17.98 3.14 6.43
C ALA A 106 -17.09 4.23 5.81
N GLY A 107 -17.68 5.36 5.42
CA GLY A 107 -16.95 6.52 4.94
C GLY A 107 -16.03 7.14 6.00
N GLN A 108 -16.48 7.27 7.25
CA GLN A 108 -15.64 7.71 8.37
C GLN A 108 -14.44 6.78 8.58
N HIS A 109 -14.69 5.47 8.65
CA HIS A 109 -13.62 4.49 8.80
C HIS A 109 -12.63 4.54 7.62
N HIS A 110 -13.11 4.73 6.39
CA HIS A 110 -12.20 4.87 5.25
C HIS A 110 -11.34 6.14 5.36
N ALA A 111 -11.89 7.27 5.82
CA ALA A 111 -11.11 8.48 6.09
C ALA A 111 -10.01 8.23 7.15
N GLN A 112 -10.31 7.47 8.19
CA GLN A 112 -9.34 7.06 9.21
C GLN A 112 -8.23 6.18 8.63
N VAL A 113 -8.59 5.19 7.81
CA VAL A 113 -7.63 4.35 7.08
C VAL A 113 -6.71 5.21 6.19
N MET A 114 -7.27 6.19 5.47
CA MET A 114 -6.45 7.08 4.64
C MET A 114 -5.46 7.92 5.46
N ALA A 115 -5.86 8.44 6.63
CA ALA A 115 -4.94 9.12 7.54
C ALA A 115 -3.83 8.19 8.03
N LEU A 116 -4.17 6.95 8.41
CA LEU A 116 -3.20 5.94 8.84
C LEU A 116 -2.22 5.60 7.73
N THR A 117 -2.68 5.38 6.50
CA THR A 117 -1.81 5.11 5.35
C THR A 117 -0.83 6.26 5.11
N MET A 118 -1.28 7.52 5.19
CA MET A 118 -0.40 8.68 4.99
C MET A 118 0.61 8.86 6.13
N PHE A 119 0.20 8.64 7.38
CA PHE A 119 1.11 8.60 8.54
C PHE A 119 2.24 7.59 8.31
N ASN A 120 1.85 6.37 7.96
CA ASN A 120 2.73 5.23 7.75
C ASN A 120 3.74 5.46 6.62
N ARG A 121 3.29 6.00 5.48
CA ARG A 121 4.16 6.34 4.34
C ARG A 121 5.13 7.47 4.66
N ALA A 122 4.66 8.55 5.31
CA ALA A 122 5.52 9.65 5.72
C ALA A 122 6.60 9.16 6.72
N ARG A 123 6.22 8.33 7.68
CA ARG A 123 7.13 7.77 8.68
C ARG A 123 8.22 6.90 8.05
N TRP A 124 7.88 5.98 7.16
CA TRP A 124 8.86 5.07 6.53
C TRP A 124 9.75 5.75 5.50
N THR A 125 9.37 6.92 5.00
CA THR A 125 10.22 7.75 4.12
C THR A 125 11.07 8.77 4.88
N GLY A 126 11.11 8.70 6.21
CA GLY A 126 11.92 9.59 7.07
C GLY A 126 11.32 10.99 7.28
N LYS A 127 10.10 11.23 6.80
CA LYS A 127 9.36 12.50 6.92
C LYS A 127 8.60 12.56 8.25
N HIS A 128 9.36 12.53 9.35
CA HIS A 128 8.80 12.40 10.70
C HIS A 128 7.92 13.58 11.10
N ARG A 129 8.22 14.80 10.65
CA ARG A 129 7.40 15.98 10.96
C ARG A 129 6.05 15.93 10.28
N GLU A 130 6.02 15.53 9.02
CA GLU A 130 4.80 15.33 8.25
C GLU A 130 3.99 14.16 8.82
N ALA A 131 4.64 13.07 9.22
CA ALA A 131 3.99 11.94 9.87
C ALA A 131 3.28 12.38 11.17
N GLU A 132 3.92 13.23 11.98
CA GLU A 132 3.32 13.72 13.23
C GLU A 132 1.99 14.47 12.99
N VAL A 133 1.86 15.20 11.87
CA VAL A 133 0.59 15.86 11.49
C VAL A 133 -0.55 14.85 11.35
N PHE A 134 -0.32 13.73 10.67
CA PHE A 134 -1.34 12.68 10.52
C PHE A 134 -1.59 11.94 11.84
N ARG A 135 -0.53 11.68 12.63
CA ARG A 135 -0.63 11.02 13.93
C ARG A 135 -1.52 11.81 14.90
N GLN A 136 -1.34 13.13 14.99
CA GLN A 136 -2.15 13.97 15.87
C GLN A 136 -3.64 13.89 15.54
N TRP A 137 -3.97 13.88 14.24
CA TRP A 137 -5.35 13.69 13.81
C TRP A 137 -5.89 12.31 14.18
N LEU A 138 -5.09 11.24 13.97
CA LEU A 138 -5.48 9.87 14.32
C LEU A 138 -5.72 9.70 15.83
N LEU A 139 -4.86 10.26 16.68
CA LEU A 139 -5.03 10.19 18.14
C LEU A 139 -6.31 10.89 18.63
N HIS A 140 -6.79 11.90 17.91
CA HIS A 140 -8.05 12.57 18.24
C HIS A 140 -9.28 11.77 17.79
N HIS A 141 -9.16 10.98 16.71
CA HIS A 141 -10.29 10.34 16.05
C HIS A 141 -10.38 8.82 16.26
N LEU A 142 -9.31 8.20 16.75
CA LEU A 142 -9.30 6.81 17.19
C LEU A 142 -9.40 6.83 18.72
N PRO A 143 -10.49 6.31 19.31
CA PRO A 143 -10.55 6.18 20.75
C PRO A 143 -9.40 5.29 21.23
N PRO A 144 -8.83 5.55 22.43
CA PRO A 144 -7.90 4.61 23.03
C PRO A 144 -8.60 3.26 23.16
N GLN A 145 -8.01 2.22 22.57
CA GLN A 145 -8.50 0.87 22.79
C GLN A 145 -8.01 0.39 24.16
N GLY A 146 -8.95 0.32 25.11
CA GLY A 146 -8.80 -0.36 26.39
C GLY A 146 -8.80 0.55 27.62
N GLU A 147 -9.93 0.56 28.34
CA GLU A 147 -10.02 0.13 29.74
C GLU A 147 -11.44 -0.46 29.93
N GLU A 148 -11.60 -1.78 29.72
CA GLU A 148 -12.66 -2.61 30.32
C GLU A 148 -12.00 -3.79 31.02
#